data_AF-A0A9J6ZGT6-F1
#
_entry.id   AF-A0A9J6ZGT6-F1
#
_cell.length_a   1.000
_cell.length_b   1.000
_cell.length_c   1.000
_cell.angle_alpha   90.00
_cell.angle_beta   90.00
_cell.angle_gamma   90.00
#
_symmetry.space_group_name_H-M   'P 1'
#
loop_
_entity.id
_entity.type
_entity.pdbx_description
1 polymer ?
#
loop_
_entity_poly.entity_id
_entity_poly.type
_entity_poly.pdbx_seq_one_letter_code
_entity_poly.pdbx_strand_id
1 'polypeptide(L)'
;MEKLEDYLYDFIGIFIPGFIFLFSTWVSVVLIVSSDIVEGLVDLFSTKIIFQKDYFINRLVIDNNLFTLAVIIVLSYISGNLFNSISSTCISCIEKINFRRAEKKSKKKSIALSSEDFYQKKMIFSENVKLLKYVKQYLNNQQLIDWGNINPKNLWLTLYRWANLYANKEDYSKLQVLLSKITLIRSLSLVCFFHLLFTIIIFTIEQIFNGFSLYMFIVVFLYCVLVIILILHLIHDFLIKRKILSNEAILVLYKISKDSN
;
A
#
# COMPACT_ATOMS: atom_id res chain seq x y z
N MET A 1 -8.00 22.85 10.93
CA MET A 1 -7.22 21.65 11.30
C MET A 1 -7.54 20.49 10.37
N GLU A 2 -8.82 20.25 10.01
CA GLU A 2 -9.21 19.20 9.04
C GLU A 2 -8.39 19.19 7.74
N LYS A 3 -8.18 20.36 7.11
CA LYS A 3 -7.35 20.45 5.89
C LYS A 3 -5.92 19.94 6.09
N LEU A 4 -5.31 20.15 7.26
CA LEU A 4 -3.92 19.73 7.53
C LEU A 4 -3.83 18.22 7.69
N GLU A 5 -4.84 17.60 8.31
CA GLU A 5 -4.87 16.14 8.49
C GLU A 5 -5.11 15.41 7.16
N ASP A 6 -5.95 15.97 6.29
CA ASP A 6 -6.13 15.47 4.92
C ASP A 6 -4.85 15.63 4.08
N TYR A 7 -4.13 16.75 4.20
CA TYR A 7 -2.82 16.92 3.57
C TYR A 7 -1.78 15.92 4.09
N LEU A 8 -1.78 15.62 5.40
CA LEU A 8 -0.90 14.61 5.98
C LEU A 8 -1.26 13.21 5.46
N TYR A 9 -2.54 12.90 5.28
CA TYR A 9 -2.98 11.66 4.66
C TYR A 9 -2.47 11.52 3.23
N ASP A 10 -2.63 12.55 2.41
CA ASP A 10 -2.17 12.52 1.01
C ASP A 10 -0.64 12.48 0.93
N PHE A 11 0.05 13.27 1.75
CA PHE A 11 1.51 13.26 1.78
C PHE A 11 2.06 11.90 2.20
N ILE A 12 1.53 11.33 3.29
CA ILE A 12 2.01 10.05 3.83
C ILE A 12 1.57 8.87 2.95
N GLY A 13 0.31 8.85 2.54
CA GLY A 13 -0.29 7.72 1.84
C GLY A 13 0.02 7.68 0.35
N ILE A 14 0.27 8.83 -0.29
CA ILE A 14 0.44 8.96 -1.74
C ILE A 14 1.87 9.40 -2.08
N PHE A 15 2.30 10.57 -1.59
CA PHE A 15 3.58 11.16 -2.01
C PHE A 15 4.78 10.30 -1.61
N ILE A 16 4.86 9.86 -0.34
CA ILE A 16 6.00 9.07 0.15
C ILE A 16 6.21 7.77 -0.64
N PRO A 17 5.20 6.91 -0.86
CA PRO A 17 5.35 5.71 -1.70
C PRO A 17 5.82 6.01 -3.12
N GLY A 18 5.26 7.05 -3.76
CA GLY A 18 5.64 7.42 -5.12
C GLY A 18 7.07 7.93 -5.20
N PHE A 19 7.47 8.80 -4.26
CA PHE A 19 8.85 9.28 -4.15
C PHE A 19 9.83 8.12 -3.93
N ILE A 20 9.53 7.19 -3.01
CA ILE A 20 10.39 6.04 -2.74
C ILE A 20 10.55 5.16 -3.98
N PHE A 21 9.48 4.95 -4.75
CA PHE A 21 9.55 4.18 -5.99
C PHE A 21 10.43 4.88 -7.04
N LEU A 22 10.23 6.17 -7.29
CA LEU A 22 11.01 6.91 -8.27
C LEU A 22 12.48 7.01 -7.86
N PHE A 23 12.74 7.29 -6.58
CA PHE A 23 14.10 7.37 -6.06
C PHE A 23 14.80 6.00 -6.13
N SER A 24 14.14 4.92 -5.71
CA SER A 24 14.75 3.59 -5.74
C SER A 24 14.99 3.10 -7.16
N THR A 25 14.05 3.31 -8.09
CA THR A 25 14.24 2.95 -9.50
C THR A 25 15.39 3.74 -10.14
N TRP A 26 15.51 5.03 -9.85
CA TRP A 26 16.65 5.84 -10.29
C TRP A 26 17.98 5.30 -9.76
N VAL A 27 18.07 5.02 -8.46
CA VAL A 27 19.27 4.44 -7.84
C VAL A 27 19.62 3.08 -8.48
N SER A 28 18.64 2.21 -8.72
CA SER A 28 18.89 0.91 -9.35
C SER A 28 19.38 1.01 -10.78
N VAL A 29 18.87 1.96 -11.57
CA VAL A 29 19.38 2.21 -12.92
C VAL A 29 20.83 2.65 -12.86
N VAL A 30 21.16 3.63 -12.02
CA VAL A 30 22.52 4.18 -11.89
C VAL A 30 23.52 3.13 -11.39
N LEU A 31 23.11 2.21 -10.52
CA LEU A 31 24.01 1.21 -9.93
C LEU A 31 24.17 -0.06 -10.75
N ILE A 32 23.15 -0.45 -11.53
CA ILE A 32 23.13 -1.75 -12.21
C ILE A 32 23.44 -1.62 -13.70
N VAL A 33 22.96 -0.56 -14.35
CA VAL A 33 23.06 -0.43 -15.80
C VAL A 33 24.39 0.19 -16.18
N SER A 34 25.15 -0.47 -17.06
CA SER A 34 26.36 0.14 -17.63
C SER A 34 26.03 1.35 -18.51
N SER A 35 26.97 2.28 -18.65
CA SER A 35 26.83 3.44 -19.56
C SER A 35 26.48 3.01 -20.98
N ASP A 36 27.03 1.88 -21.43
CA ASP A 36 26.91 1.39 -22.79
C ASP A 36 25.48 0.91 -23.11
N ILE A 37 24.77 0.37 -22.11
CA ILE A 37 23.36 0.00 -22.26
C ILE A 37 22.47 1.24 -22.24
N VAL A 38 22.80 2.25 -21.43
CA VAL A 38 22.07 3.53 -21.44
C VAL A 38 22.19 4.19 -22.81
N GLU A 39 23.39 4.24 -23.38
CA GLU A 39 23.64 4.76 -24.73
C GLU A 39 22.90 3.93 -25.80
N GLY A 40 22.97 2.60 -25.71
CA GLY A 40 22.24 1.70 -26.61
C GLY A 40 20.72 1.89 -26.55
N LEU A 41 20.13 2.09 -25.36
CA LEU A 41 18.70 2.37 -25.20
C LEU A 41 18.33 3.75 -25.77
N VAL A 42 19.15 4.78 -25.54
CA VAL A 42 18.94 6.13 -26.10
C VAL A 42 18.96 6.10 -27.63
N ASP A 43 19.86 5.31 -28.22
CA ASP A 43 19.94 5.11 -29.65
C ASP A 43 18.75 4.31 -30.20
N LEU A 44 18.32 3.25 -29.49
CA LEU A 44 17.20 2.40 -29.91
C LEU A 44 15.85 3.11 -29.89
N PHE A 45 15.63 4.00 -28.92
CA PHE A 45 14.41 4.79 -28.84
C PHE A 45 14.44 6.07 -29.69
N SER A 46 15.51 6.31 -30.46
CA SER A 46 15.70 7.57 -31.21
C SER A 46 15.48 8.81 -30.34
N THR A 47 15.72 8.70 -29.03
CA THR A 47 15.52 9.76 -28.03
C THR A 47 16.71 10.70 -27.96
N LYS A 48 17.66 10.62 -28.91
CA LYS A 48 18.64 11.68 -29.18
C LYS A 48 18.00 13.08 -29.21
N ILE A 49 16.74 13.17 -29.63
CA ILE A 49 15.95 14.40 -29.61
C ILE A 49 15.66 14.88 -28.18
N ILE A 50 15.32 13.98 -27.24
CA ILE A 50 15.03 14.35 -25.85
C ILE A 50 16.31 14.63 -25.05
N PHE A 51 17.44 13.98 -25.38
CA PHE A 51 18.72 14.15 -24.67
C PHE A 51 19.70 15.13 -25.34
N GLN A 52 19.35 15.71 -26.50
CA GLN A 52 20.10 16.83 -27.06
C GLN A 52 20.00 18.04 -26.12
N LYS A 53 21.16 18.63 -25.79
CA LYS A 53 21.29 19.81 -24.92
C LYS A 53 20.41 20.99 -25.34
N ASP A 54 19.99 21.03 -26.60
CA ASP A 54 19.24 22.15 -27.19
C ASP A 54 17.71 22.01 -27.12
N TYR A 55 17.17 20.92 -26.56
CA TYR A 55 15.73 20.81 -26.38
C TYR A 55 15.25 21.69 -25.21
N PHE A 56 14.21 22.49 -25.48
CA PHE A 56 13.59 23.43 -24.55
C PHE A 56 13.23 22.77 -23.19
N ILE A 57 12.88 21.48 -23.19
CA ILE A 57 12.56 20.70 -21.99
C ILE A 57 13.83 20.40 -21.17
N ASN A 58 14.94 19.98 -21.78
CA ASN A 58 16.20 19.78 -21.06
C ASN A 58 16.76 21.09 -20.52
N ARG A 59 16.67 22.18 -21.28
CA ARG A 59 17.13 23.50 -20.82
C ARG A 59 16.27 24.01 -19.65
N LEU A 60 14.95 23.80 -19.68
CA LEU A 60 14.05 24.11 -18.55
C LEU A 60 14.27 23.20 -17.33
N VAL A 61 14.63 21.94 -17.52
CA VAL A 61 14.87 20.97 -16.44
C VAL A 61 16.27 21.13 -15.83
N ILE A 62 17.27 21.54 -16.61
CA ILE A 62 18.66 21.70 -16.16
C ILE A 62 18.88 23.08 -15.53
N ASP A 63 18.28 24.15 -16.07
CA ASP A 63 18.52 25.52 -15.57
C ASP A 63 17.55 25.94 -14.45
N ASN A 64 16.42 25.23 -14.26
CA ASN A 64 15.39 25.60 -13.28
C ASN A 64 15.11 24.47 -12.27
N ASN A 65 15.89 24.47 -11.18
CA ASN A 65 15.73 23.55 -10.04
C ASN A 65 14.27 23.47 -9.52
N LEU A 66 13.50 24.56 -9.64
CA LEU A 66 12.09 24.60 -9.26
C LEU A 66 11.18 23.79 -10.18
N PHE A 67 11.42 23.79 -11.49
CA PHE A 67 10.63 23.03 -12.46
C PHE A 67 10.88 21.53 -12.28
N THR A 68 12.14 21.13 -12.11
CA THR A 68 12.53 19.74 -11.85
C THR A 68 11.94 19.21 -10.56
N LEU A 69 11.98 20.03 -9.50
CA LEU A 69 11.33 19.70 -8.23
C LEU A 69 9.81 19.56 -8.40
N ALA A 70 9.15 20.43 -9.17
CA ALA A 70 7.72 20.30 -9.47
C ALA A 70 7.38 19.02 -10.24
N VAL A 71 8.18 18.64 -11.24
CA VAL A 71 8.00 17.40 -12.01
C VAL A 71 8.16 16.17 -11.09
N ILE A 72 9.18 16.16 -10.22
CA ILE A 72 9.37 15.08 -9.24
C ILE A 72 8.15 14.97 -8.32
N ILE A 73 7.61 16.10 -7.85
CA ILE A 73 6.42 16.10 -7.00
C ILE A 73 5.23 15.51 -7.75
N VAL A 74 4.94 15.98 -8.96
CA VAL A 74 3.81 15.51 -9.76
C VAL A 74 3.94 14.00 -10.06
N LEU A 75 5.10 13.53 -10.50
CA LEU A 75 5.33 12.11 -10.77
C LEU A 75 5.22 11.25 -9.49
N SER A 76 5.65 11.77 -8.35
CA SER A 76 5.50 11.09 -7.04
C SER A 76 4.03 10.94 -6.67
N TYR A 77 3.21 11.98 -6.89
CA TYR A 77 1.77 11.89 -6.65
C TYR A 77 1.07 10.92 -7.61
N ILE A 78 1.40 10.95 -8.90
CA ILE A 78 0.81 10.04 -9.91
C ILE A 78 1.16 8.59 -9.57
N SER A 79 2.44 8.30 -9.36
CA SER A 79 2.90 6.94 -9.02
C SER A 79 2.33 6.47 -7.68
N GLY A 80 2.32 7.32 -6.65
CA GLY A 80 1.69 7.03 -5.37
C GLY A 80 0.20 6.67 -5.48
N ASN A 81 -0.54 7.41 -6.31
CA ASN A 81 -1.96 7.16 -6.56
C ASN A 81 -2.18 5.82 -7.28
N LEU A 82 -1.33 5.51 -8.26
CA LEU A 82 -1.36 4.21 -8.93
C LEU A 82 -1.13 3.07 -7.93
N PHE A 83 -0.12 3.17 -7.06
CA PHE A 83 0.13 2.15 -6.04
C PHE A 83 -1.03 2.03 -5.05
N ASN A 84 -1.62 3.14 -4.60
CA ASN A 84 -2.81 3.10 -3.75
C ASN A 84 -3.99 2.39 -4.40
N SER A 85 -4.26 2.67 -5.67
CA SER A 85 -5.36 2.02 -6.43
C SER A 85 -5.10 0.53 -6.64
N ILE A 86 -3.92 0.18 -7.14
CA ILE A 86 -3.53 -1.21 -7.41
C ILE A 86 -3.48 -2.04 -6.12
N SER A 87 -3.13 -1.41 -5.00
CA SER A 87 -2.98 -2.10 -3.73
C SER A 87 -4.22 -2.77 -3.19
N SER A 88 -5.39 -2.16 -3.39
CA SER A 88 -6.66 -2.78 -3.00
C SER A 88 -6.89 -4.09 -3.74
N THR A 89 -6.52 -4.15 -5.02
CA THR A 89 -6.68 -5.34 -5.86
C THR A 89 -5.71 -6.44 -5.46
N CYS A 90 -4.43 -6.12 -5.26
CA CYS A 90 -3.41 -7.09 -4.86
C CYS A 90 -3.69 -7.71 -3.48
N ILE A 91 -4.08 -6.90 -2.50
CA ILE A 91 -4.47 -7.40 -1.17
C ILE A 91 -5.68 -8.32 -1.27
N SER A 92 -6.70 -7.96 -2.06
CA SER A 92 -7.88 -8.79 -2.25
C SER A 92 -7.53 -10.18 -2.79
N CYS A 93 -6.54 -10.26 -3.70
CA CYS A 93 -6.00 -11.52 -4.23
C CYS A 93 -5.27 -12.33 -3.14
N ILE A 94 -4.38 -11.72 -2.37
CA ILE A 94 -3.66 -12.38 -1.25
C ILE A 94 -4.66 -12.93 -0.22
N GLU A 95 -5.68 -12.15 0.13
CA GLU A 95 -6.71 -12.59 1.07
C GLU A 95 -7.56 -13.75 0.54
N LYS A 96 -7.86 -13.76 -0.77
CA LYS A 96 -8.55 -14.87 -1.43
C LYS A 96 -7.72 -16.16 -1.37
N ILE A 97 -6.40 -16.07 -1.55
CA ILE A 97 -5.49 -17.21 -1.43
C ILE A 97 -5.47 -17.73 0.01
N ASN A 98 -5.35 -16.84 0.99
CA ASN A 98 -5.34 -17.21 2.41
C ASN A 98 -6.65 -17.84 2.87
N PHE A 99 -7.79 -17.30 2.43
CA PHE A 99 -9.10 -17.89 2.69
C PHE A 99 -9.20 -19.31 2.13
N ARG A 100 -8.83 -19.52 0.86
CA ARG A 100 -8.82 -20.85 0.23
C ARG A 100 -7.93 -21.85 0.98
N ARG A 101 -6.77 -21.40 1.48
CA ARG A 101 -5.87 -22.23 2.30
C ARG A 101 -6.50 -22.61 3.65
N ALA A 102 -7.18 -21.66 4.30
CA ALA A 102 -7.88 -21.89 5.56
C ALA A 102 -9.06 -22.85 5.38
N GLU A 103 -9.85 -22.68 4.32
CA GLU A 103 -10.97 -23.55 3.96
C GLU A 103 -10.51 -24.99 3.70
N LYS A 104 -9.41 -25.18 2.95
CA LYS A 104 -8.82 -26.52 2.75
C LYS A 104 -8.40 -27.17 4.07
N LYS A 105 -7.86 -26.39 5.02
CA LYS A 105 -7.48 -26.89 6.36
C LYS A 105 -8.71 -27.20 7.23
N SER A 106 -9.79 -26.43 7.12
CA SER A 106 -11.00 -26.65 7.91
C SER A 106 -11.79 -27.87 7.42
N LYS A 107 -11.86 -28.09 6.10
CA LYS A 107 -12.44 -29.30 5.49
C LYS A 107 -11.76 -30.58 5.98
N LYS A 108 -10.42 -30.56 6.11
CA LYS A 108 -9.66 -31.68 6.72
C LYS A 108 -10.02 -31.94 8.19
N LYS A 109 -10.53 -30.94 8.89
CA LYS A 109 -10.94 -31.02 10.31
C LYS A 109 -12.45 -31.18 10.49
N SER A 110 -13.20 -31.47 9.42
CA SER A 110 -14.68 -31.54 9.40
C SER A 110 -15.40 -30.32 10.00
N ILE A 111 -14.76 -29.15 9.99
CA ILE A 111 -15.34 -27.89 10.47
C ILE A 111 -15.66 -27.03 9.25
N ALA A 112 -16.94 -26.67 9.11
CA ALA A 112 -17.37 -25.65 8.16
C ALA A 112 -16.81 -24.29 8.60
N LEU A 113 -16.06 -23.63 7.72
CA LEU A 113 -15.53 -22.29 7.97
C LEU A 113 -16.32 -21.30 7.11
N SER A 114 -17.16 -20.48 7.75
CA SER A 114 -17.83 -19.40 7.03
C SER A 114 -16.81 -18.31 6.66
N SER A 115 -17.07 -17.59 5.57
CA SER A 115 -16.25 -16.43 5.18
C SER A 115 -16.28 -15.35 6.27
N GLU A 116 -17.45 -15.12 6.87
CA GLU A 116 -17.64 -14.14 7.94
C GLU A 116 -16.78 -14.47 9.18
N ASP A 117 -16.80 -15.72 9.65
CA ASP A 117 -16.00 -16.15 10.80
C ASP A 117 -14.49 -16.01 10.55
N PHE A 118 -14.04 -16.30 9.33
CA PHE A 118 -12.64 -16.14 8.96
C PHE A 118 -12.19 -14.68 9.02
N TYR A 119 -12.96 -13.79 8.38
CA TYR A 119 -12.63 -12.37 8.31
C TYR A 119 -12.78 -11.69 9.68
N GLN A 120 -13.79 -12.06 10.46
CA GLN A 120 -13.97 -11.56 11.82
C GLN A 120 -12.79 -11.91 12.73
N LYS A 121 -12.35 -13.18 12.74
CA LYS A 121 -11.17 -13.61 13.53
C LYS A 121 -9.88 -12.89 13.12
N LYS A 122 -9.75 -12.55 11.85
CA LYS A 122 -8.57 -11.84 11.32
C LYS A 122 -8.58 -10.34 11.66
N MET A 123 -9.76 -9.73 11.74
CA MET A 123 -9.91 -8.27 11.89
C MET A 123 -10.20 -7.81 13.32
N ILE A 124 -10.70 -8.69 14.20
CA ILE A 124 -11.23 -8.28 15.51
C ILE A 124 -10.52 -9.06 16.63
N PHE A 125 -10.21 -8.37 17.73
CA PHE A 125 -9.70 -9.00 18.95
C PHE A 125 -10.83 -9.79 19.62
N SER A 126 -10.52 -10.96 20.19
CA SER A 126 -11.50 -11.84 20.83
C SER A 126 -12.38 -11.11 21.86
N GLU A 127 -11.77 -10.18 22.57
CA GLU A 127 -12.33 -9.32 23.61
C GLU A 127 -13.43 -8.41 23.04
N ASN A 128 -13.25 -7.92 21.81
CA ASN A 128 -14.14 -6.95 21.16
C ASN A 128 -15.25 -7.62 20.34
N VAL A 129 -15.28 -8.95 20.25
CA VAL A 129 -16.34 -9.69 19.52
C VAL A 129 -17.73 -9.41 20.12
N LYS A 130 -17.83 -9.30 21.44
CA LYS A 130 -19.09 -8.96 22.12
C LYS A 130 -19.51 -7.52 21.79
N LEU A 131 -18.57 -6.57 21.83
CA LEU A 131 -18.82 -5.16 21.51
C LEU A 131 -19.28 -4.98 20.06
N LEU A 132 -18.69 -5.74 19.13
CA LEU A 132 -19.12 -5.72 17.72
C LEU A 132 -20.60 -6.08 17.57
N LYS A 133 -21.11 -7.06 18.32
CA LYS A 133 -22.53 -7.45 18.24
C LYS A 133 -23.44 -6.29 18.63
N TYR A 134 -23.09 -5.58 19.72
CA TYR A 134 -23.82 -4.38 20.14
C TYR A 134 -23.76 -3.27 19.09
N VAL A 135 -22.58 -2.98 18.55
CA VAL A 135 -22.40 -1.96 17.50
C VAL A 135 -23.19 -2.32 16.23
N LYS A 136 -23.16 -3.58 15.79
CA LYS A 136 -23.95 -4.05 14.63
C LYS A 136 -25.45 -3.84 14.88
N GLN A 137 -25.93 -4.18 16.07
CA GLN A 137 -27.34 -4.01 16.45
C GLN A 137 -27.74 -2.54 16.49
N TYR A 138 -26.92 -1.68 17.12
CA TYR A 138 -27.14 -0.24 17.15
C TYR A 138 -27.22 0.36 15.73
N LEU A 139 -26.23 0.10 14.88
CA LEU A 139 -26.18 0.61 13.52
C LEU A 139 -27.33 0.09 12.65
N ASN A 140 -27.78 -1.14 12.89
CA ASN A 140 -28.94 -1.72 12.20
C ASN A 140 -30.26 -1.06 12.67
N ASN A 141 -30.41 -0.83 13.98
CA ASN A 141 -31.58 -0.18 14.56
C ASN A 141 -31.72 1.28 14.08
N GLN A 142 -30.60 1.96 13.87
CA GLN A 142 -30.55 3.31 13.29
C GLN A 142 -30.74 3.31 11.76
N GLN A 143 -30.96 2.15 11.13
CA GLN A 143 -31.08 1.96 9.69
C GLN A 143 -29.89 2.53 8.87
N LEU A 144 -28.72 2.65 9.51
CA LEU A 144 -27.53 3.24 8.90
C LEU A 144 -26.85 2.26 7.95
N ILE A 145 -27.01 0.95 8.20
CA ILE A 145 -26.25 -0.09 7.51
C ILE A 145 -27.10 -1.35 7.28
N ASP A 146 -27.14 -1.80 6.03
CA ASP A 146 -27.58 -3.15 5.69
C ASP A 146 -26.38 -4.12 5.70
N TRP A 147 -26.29 -4.92 6.77
CA TRP A 147 -25.21 -5.88 6.97
C TRP A 147 -25.23 -7.04 5.98
N GLY A 148 -26.38 -7.37 5.39
CA GLY A 148 -26.50 -8.49 4.43
C GLY A 148 -25.78 -8.22 3.11
N ASN A 149 -25.62 -6.94 2.75
CA ASN A 149 -25.00 -6.49 1.51
C ASN A 149 -23.51 -6.13 1.66
N ILE A 150 -22.95 -6.17 2.87
CA ILE A 150 -21.55 -5.83 3.11
C ILE A 150 -20.66 -7.03 2.81
N ASN A 151 -19.67 -6.82 1.95
CA ASN A 151 -18.59 -7.80 1.76
C ASN A 151 -17.80 -7.96 3.08
N PRO A 152 -17.69 -9.17 3.65
CA PRO A 152 -16.98 -9.41 4.92
C PRO A 152 -15.52 -8.92 4.92
N LYS A 153 -14.88 -8.87 3.74
CA LYS A 153 -13.53 -8.29 3.58
C LYS A 153 -13.46 -6.81 3.95
N ASN A 154 -14.53 -6.07 3.71
CA ASN A 154 -14.60 -4.62 3.86
C ASN A 154 -15.22 -4.21 5.19
N LEU A 155 -15.55 -5.15 6.07
CA LEU A 155 -16.15 -4.89 7.39
C LEU A 155 -15.38 -3.82 8.18
N TRP A 156 -14.06 -3.94 8.25
CA TRP A 156 -13.20 -2.97 8.95
C TRP A 156 -13.31 -1.55 8.39
N LEU A 157 -13.47 -1.41 7.07
CA LEU A 157 -13.58 -0.12 6.40
C LEU A 157 -14.95 0.50 6.66
N THR A 158 -16.01 -0.30 6.65
CA THR A 158 -17.35 0.15 7.04
C THR A 158 -17.34 0.64 8.49
N LEU A 159 -16.80 -0.16 9.42
CA LEU A 159 -16.68 0.23 10.83
C LEU A 159 -15.87 1.52 10.99
N TYR A 160 -14.72 1.63 10.31
CA TYR A 160 -13.92 2.85 10.31
C TYR A 160 -14.70 4.06 9.81
N ARG A 161 -15.40 3.97 8.67
CA ARG A 161 -16.13 5.09 8.07
C ARG A 161 -17.20 5.62 9.03
N TRP A 162 -17.99 4.73 9.62
CA TRP A 162 -18.99 5.12 10.60
C TRP A 162 -18.35 5.64 11.89
N ALA A 163 -17.29 5.02 12.39
CA ALA A 163 -16.58 5.56 13.55
C ALA A 163 -16.06 6.97 13.28
N ASN A 164 -15.49 7.21 12.09
CA ASN A 164 -14.91 8.49 11.70
C ASN A 164 -15.95 9.60 11.54
N LEU A 165 -17.18 9.27 11.09
CA LEU A 165 -18.26 10.24 10.93
C LEU A 165 -18.82 10.76 12.26
N TYR A 166 -18.81 9.92 13.29
CA TYR A 166 -19.44 10.21 14.59
C TYR A 166 -18.44 10.39 15.73
N ALA A 167 -17.14 10.25 15.44
CA ALA A 167 -16.08 10.42 16.42
C ALA A 167 -15.97 11.86 16.91
N ASN A 168 -15.66 12.03 18.19
CA ASN A 168 -15.17 13.29 18.71
C ASN A 168 -13.77 13.59 18.14
N LYS A 169 -13.35 14.87 18.20
CA LYS A 169 -12.09 15.35 17.59
C LYS A 169 -10.85 14.51 17.92
N GLU A 170 -10.72 14.05 19.17
CA GLU A 170 -9.58 13.23 19.60
C GLU A 170 -9.61 11.82 18.98
N ASP A 171 -10.77 11.17 19.03
CA ASP A 171 -10.99 9.84 18.44
C ASP A 171 -10.83 9.88 16.92
N TYR A 172 -11.29 10.96 16.28
CA TYR A 172 -11.14 11.22 14.85
C TYR A 172 -9.66 11.27 14.44
N SER A 173 -8.87 12.11 15.11
CA SER A 173 -7.45 12.24 14.80
C SER A 173 -6.69 10.92 14.99
N LYS A 174 -7.01 10.17 16.06
CA LYS A 174 -6.45 8.83 16.30
C LYS A 174 -6.79 7.85 15.16
N LEU A 175 -8.05 7.83 14.73
CA LEU A 175 -8.54 6.98 13.64
C LEU A 175 -7.87 7.35 12.30
N GLN A 176 -7.73 8.63 11.98
CA GLN A 176 -7.04 9.09 10.79
C GLN A 176 -5.56 8.73 10.77
N VAL A 177 -4.84 8.89 11.88
CA VAL A 177 -3.42 8.50 11.99
C VAL A 177 -3.24 6.99 11.80
N LEU A 178 -4.17 6.18 12.31
CA LEU A 178 -4.12 4.74 12.08
C LEU A 178 -4.41 4.39 10.60
N LEU A 179 -5.38 5.06 9.96
CA LEU A 179 -5.67 4.86 8.55
C LEU A 179 -4.48 5.27 7.67
N SER A 180 -3.83 6.40 7.95
CA SER A 180 -2.67 6.88 7.16
C SER A 180 -1.50 5.90 7.25
N LYS A 181 -1.21 5.36 8.44
CA LYS A 181 -0.21 4.29 8.63
C LYS A 181 -0.55 3.05 7.82
N ILE A 182 -1.80 2.59 7.86
CA ILE A 182 -2.25 1.42 7.08
C ILE A 182 -2.09 1.66 5.58
N THR A 183 -2.46 2.86 5.12
CA THR A 183 -2.36 3.26 3.71
C THR A 183 -0.90 3.30 3.26
N LEU A 184 -0.02 3.91 4.06
CA LEU A 184 1.43 3.95 3.81
C LEU A 184 2.03 2.55 3.72
N ILE A 185 1.85 1.71 4.75
CA ILE A 185 2.45 0.37 4.80
C ILE A 185 1.99 -0.47 3.61
N ARG A 186 0.70 -0.39 3.29
CA ARG A 186 0.12 -1.06 2.13
C ARG A 186 0.80 -0.61 0.83
N SER A 187 0.91 0.69 0.61
CA SER A 187 1.49 1.24 -0.62
C SER A 187 2.99 0.93 -0.72
N LEU A 188 3.73 1.05 0.38
CA LEU A 188 5.14 0.66 0.46
C LEU A 188 5.37 -0.82 0.12
N SER A 189 4.50 -1.72 0.58
CA SER A 189 4.65 -3.16 0.27
C SER A 189 4.60 -3.42 -1.24
N LEU A 190 3.83 -2.64 -1.99
CA LEU A 190 3.76 -2.74 -3.45
C LEU A 190 4.88 -2.02 -4.15
N VAL A 191 5.28 -0.85 -3.66
CA VAL A 191 6.48 -0.17 -4.14
C VAL A 191 7.67 -1.12 -4.09
N CYS A 192 7.89 -1.80 -2.96
CA CYS A 192 8.94 -2.79 -2.81
C CYS A 192 8.77 -3.98 -3.79
N PHE A 193 7.55 -4.46 -4.01
CA PHE A 193 7.28 -5.54 -4.96
C PHE A 193 7.58 -5.14 -6.41
N PHE A 194 7.11 -4.00 -6.86
CA PHE A 194 7.39 -3.50 -8.22
C PHE A 194 8.85 -3.13 -8.40
N HIS A 195 9.47 -2.57 -7.36
CA HIS A 195 10.90 -2.30 -7.37
C HIS A 195 11.72 -3.59 -7.49
N LEU A 196 11.36 -4.65 -6.75
CA LEU A 196 11.99 -5.96 -6.88
C LEU A 196 11.89 -6.49 -8.33
N LEU A 197 10.70 -6.44 -8.93
CA LEU A 197 10.50 -6.87 -10.32
C LEU A 197 11.34 -6.03 -11.30
N PHE A 198 11.35 -4.71 -11.13
CA PHE A 198 12.12 -3.79 -11.94
C PHE A 198 13.62 -4.07 -11.85
N THR A 199 14.16 -4.26 -10.64
CA THR A 199 15.57 -4.62 -10.41
C THR A 199 15.94 -5.93 -11.08
N ILE A 200 15.07 -6.95 -11.02
CA ILE A 200 15.29 -8.23 -11.72
C ILE A 200 15.32 -8.03 -13.24
N ILE A 201 14.40 -7.23 -13.79
CA ILE A 201 14.33 -6.95 -15.23
C ILE A 201 15.60 -6.23 -15.68
N ILE A 202 15.99 -5.15 -14.98
CA ILE A 202 17.20 -4.39 -15.29
C ILE A 202 18.43 -5.28 -15.23
N PHE A 203 18.57 -6.06 -14.16
CA PHE A 203 19.70 -6.97 -14.02
C PHE A 203 19.73 -7.98 -15.17
N THR A 204 18.57 -8.52 -15.57
CA THR A 204 18.48 -9.46 -16.71
C THR A 204 18.93 -8.79 -18.01
N ILE A 205 18.51 -7.55 -18.27
CA ILE A 205 18.95 -6.77 -19.43
C ILE A 205 20.48 -6.58 -19.37
N GLU A 206 21.01 -6.15 -18.24
CA GLU A 206 22.46 -5.97 -18.03
C GLU A 206 23.24 -7.26 -18.37
N GLN A 207 22.77 -8.42 -17.90
CA GLN A 207 23.43 -9.70 -18.19
C GLN A 207 23.33 -10.12 -19.67
N ILE A 208 22.27 -9.73 -20.38
CA ILE A 208 22.11 -10.03 -21.82
C ILE A 208 23.16 -9.26 -22.64
N PHE A 209 23.42 -8.01 -22.32
CA PHE A 209 24.34 -7.16 -23.09
C PHE A 209 25.80 -7.31 -22.69
N ASN A 210 26.08 -7.42 -21.38
CA ASN A 210 27.46 -7.38 -20.87
C ASN A 210 27.97 -8.75 -20.38
N GLY A 211 27.15 -9.80 -20.50
CA GLY A 211 27.50 -11.15 -20.04
C GLY A 211 27.34 -11.35 -18.53
N PHE A 212 27.54 -12.59 -18.09
CA PHE A 212 27.26 -12.96 -16.71
C PHE A 212 28.37 -12.55 -15.72
N SER A 213 28.01 -11.77 -14.69
CA SER A 213 28.89 -11.43 -13.57
C SER A 213 28.42 -12.08 -12.28
N LEU A 214 29.19 -13.04 -11.76
CA LEU A 214 28.88 -13.75 -10.52
C LEU A 214 28.80 -12.79 -9.31
N TYR A 215 29.66 -11.78 -9.27
CA TYR A 215 29.66 -10.78 -8.19
C TYR A 215 28.35 -9.98 -8.19
N MET A 216 27.96 -9.42 -9.34
CA MET A 216 26.72 -8.66 -9.47
C MET A 216 25.50 -9.54 -9.21
N PHE A 217 25.53 -10.80 -9.64
CA PHE A 217 24.49 -11.77 -9.33
C PHE A 217 24.32 -11.97 -7.81
N ILE A 218 25.41 -12.18 -7.07
CA ILE A 218 25.35 -12.35 -5.60
C ILE A 218 24.80 -11.10 -4.92
N VAL A 219 25.24 -9.91 -5.33
CA VAL A 219 24.76 -8.63 -4.76
C VAL A 219 23.26 -8.44 -5.02
N VAL A 220 22.81 -8.62 -6.27
CA VAL A 220 21.40 -8.50 -6.64
C VAL A 220 20.56 -9.58 -5.97
N PHE A 221 21.07 -10.81 -5.84
CA PHE A 221 20.38 -11.88 -5.14
C PHE A 221 20.18 -11.56 -3.65
N LEU A 222 21.23 -11.11 -2.95
CA LEU A 222 21.13 -10.71 -1.54
C LEU A 222 20.16 -9.54 -1.36
N TYR A 223 20.21 -8.56 -2.26
CA TYR A 223 19.26 -7.44 -2.29
C TYR A 223 17.82 -7.94 -2.45
N CYS A 224 17.56 -8.83 -3.41
CA CYS A 224 16.25 -9.43 -3.63
C CYS A 224 15.72 -10.15 -2.39
N VAL A 225 16.56 -10.93 -1.71
CA VAL A 225 16.19 -11.61 -0.46
C VAL A 225 15.80 -10.59 0.62
N LEU A 226 16.58 -9.53 0.81
CA LEU A 226 16.28 -8.47 1.78
C LEU A 226 14.96 -7.77 1.47
N VAL A 227 14.71 -7.43 0.20
CA VAL A 227 13.45 -6.79 -0.22
C VAL A 227 12.26 -7.73 -0.02
N ILE A 228 12.40 -9.03 -0.29
CA ILE A 228 11.34 -10.01 -0.02
C ILE A 228 11.01 -10.07 1.48
N ILE A 229 12.04 -10.09 2.35
CA ILE A 229 11.84 -10.06 3.81
C ILE A 229 11.10 -8.78 4.22
N LEU A 230 11.49 -7.62 3.66
CA LEU A 230 10.83 -6.34 3.92
C LEU A 230 9.36 -6.35 3.47
N ILE A 231 9.05 -6.88 2.28
CA ILE A 231 7.68 -7.02 1.79
C ILE A 231 6.85 -7.88 2.76
N LEU A 232 7.38 -9.02 3.19
CA LEU A 232 6.70 -9.90 4.15
C LEU A 232 6.44 -9.19 5.48
N HIS A 233 7.43 -8.44 5.98
CA HIS A 233 7.29 -7.64 7.19
C HIS A 233 6.21 -6.56 7.06
N LEU A 234 6.20 -5.81 5.95
CA LEU A 234 5.20 -4.78 5.68
C LEU A 234 3.79 -5.37 5.56
N ILE A 235 3.62 -6.51 4.88
CA ILE A 235 2.33 -7.20 4.79
C ILE A 235 1.85 -7.63 6.18
N HIS A 236 2.76 -8.16 7.01
CA HIS A 236 2.44 -8.56 8.38
C HIS A 236 2.02 -7.36 9.24
N ASP A 237 2.77 -6.25 9.20
CA ASP A 237 2.42 -5.04 9.96
C ASP A 237 1.11 -4.42 9.46
N PHE A 238 0.86 -4.41 8.15
CA PHE A 238 -0.43 -4.00 7.58
C PHE A 238 -1.61 -4.76 8.20
N LEU A 239 -1.49 -6.09 8.34
CA LEU A 239 -2.55 -6.90 8.93
C LEU A 239 -2.77 -6.58 10.41
N ILE A 240 -1.69 -6.34 11.18
CA ILE A 240 -1.77 -5.95 12.59
C ILE A 240 -2.43 -4.57 12.72
N LYS A 241 -1.95 -3.57 11.98
CA LYS A 241 -2.48 -2.20 12.06
C LYS A 241 -3.94 -2.16 11.63
N ARG A 242 -4.33 -2.90 10.58
CA ARG A 242 -5.73 -3.05 10.18
C ARG A 242 -6.59 -3.65 11.28
N LYS A 243 -6.09 -4.67 11.98
CA LYS A 243 -6.76 -5.23 13.16
C LYS A 243 -6.94 -4.16 14.23
N ILE A 244 -5.88 -3.43 14.59
CA ILE A 244 -5.95 -2.35 15.59
C ILE A 244 -6.99 -1.29 15.19
N LEU A 245 -6.95 -0.79 13.95
CA LEU A 245 -7.92 0.20 13.45
C LEU A 245 -9.36 -0.30 13.56
N SER A 246 -9.63 -1.55 13.16
CA SER A 246 -10.98 -2.11 13.24
C SER A 246 -11.48 -2.18 14.69
N ASN A 247 -10.60 -2.43 15.65
CA ASN A 247 -10.95 -2.54 17.06
C ASN A 247 -11.16 -1.17 17.70
N GLU A 248 -10.32 -0.19 17.36
CA GLU A 248 -10.50 1.21 17.77
C GLU A 248 -11.82 1.77 17.22
N ALA A 249 -12.14 1.50 15.95
CA ALA A 249 -13.42 1.89 15.36
C ALA A 249 -14.62 1.28 16.11
N ILE A 250 -14.54 0.01 16.53
CA ILE A 250 -15.58 -0.63 17.35
C ILE A 250 -15.73 0.06 18.70
N LEU A 251 -14.62 0.41 19.36
CA LEU A 251 -14.66 1.07 20.66
C LEU A 251 -15.29 2.46 20.59
N VAL A 252 -14.93 3.25 19.57
CA VAL A 252 -15.51 4.57 19.32
C VAL A 252 -17.02 4.44 19.07
N LEU A 253 -17.43 3.57 18.16
CA LEU A 253 -18.85 3.33 17.86
C LEU A 253 -19.63 2.82 19.08
N TYR A 254 -19.01 1.99 19.90
CA TYR A 254 -19.63 1.50 21.12
C TYR A 254 -19.84 2.62 22.14
N LYS A 255 -18.87 3.52 22.31
CA LYS A 255 -19.02 4.70 23.18
C LYS A 255 -20.19 5.58 22.72
N ILE A 256 -20.25 5.88 21.42
CA ILE A 256 -21.36 6.64 20.82
C ILE A 256 -22.71 5.96 21.06
N SER A 257 -22.78 4.64 20.87
CA SER A 257 -24.03 3.90 21.09
C SER A 257 -24.51 3.92 22.55
N LYS A 258 -23.58 4.09 23.50
CA LYS A 258 -23.88 4.24 24.93
C LYS A 258 -24.37 5.63 25.26
N ASP A 259 -23.79 6.66 24.65
CA ASP A 259 -24.15 8.06 24.92
C ASP A 259 -25.50 8.45 24.28
N SER A 260 -25.98 7.67 23.29
CA SER A 260 -27.27 7.88 22.62
C SER A 260 -28.48 7.20 23.27
N ASN A 261 -28.27 6.40 24.32
CA ASN A 261 -29.32 5.68 25.08
C ASN A 261 -29.40 6.24 26.51
#